data_AF-A1S028-F1
#
_entry.id   AF-A1S028-F1
#
_cell.length_a   1.000
_cell.length_b   1.000
_cell.length_c   1.000
_cell.angle_alpha   90.00
_cell.angle_beta   90.00
_cell.angle_gamma   90.00
#
_symmetry.space_group_name_H-M   'P 1'
#
loop_
_entity.id
_entity.type
_entity.pdbx_description
1 polymer ?
#
loop_
_entity_poly.entity_id
_entity_poly.type
_entity_poly.pdbx_seq_one_letter_code
_entity_poly.pdbx_strand_id
1 'polypeptide(L)'
;MNQFIDALFDSLCGGSEECKQALREVYSLFEGVEEVVRRLPKPVLRSFEEPLAGNVANRDEVVREAEALGVGEELSDYVVKRVTALEFGWVKPRGLKCPVCGQAPSLVLLEEEPSVGFAKQRAKARCICGYEREFERFTCPSCGSAGRQNFEVYVSRRTHAKLFVCRNCGYAFLEIPRNGLSESELQGVHASIRLVLKAGDTTRTHAPE
;
A
#
# COMPACT_ATOMS: atom_id res chain seq x y z
N MET A 1 0.60 2.08 -20.20
CA MET A 1 0.68 2.53 -18.80
C MET A 1 -0.06 3.84 -18.66
N ASN A 2 -0.79 4.04 -17.57
CA ASN A 2 -1.59 5.24 -17.31
C ASN A 2 -0.68 6.48 -17.19
N GLN A 3 -1.05 7.61 -17.82
CA GLN A 3 -0.25 8.85 -17.83
C GLN A 3 0.07 9.35 -16.42
N PHE A 4 -0.84 9.17 -15.46
CA PHE A 4 -0.61 9.52 -14.06
C PHE A 4 0.50 8.69 -13.43
N ILE A 5 0.54 7.37 -13.70
CA ILE A 5 1.52 6.45 -13.12
C ILE A 5 2.94 6.80 -13.60
N ASP A 6 3.10 7.06 -14.91
CA ASP A 6 4.39 7.50 -15.45
C ASP A 6 4.88 8.79 -14.80
N ALA A 7 4.02 9.80 -14.68
CA ALA A 7 4.37 11.07 -14.03
C ALA A 7 4.67 10.91 -12.53
N LEU A 8 4.03 9.95 -11.87
CA LEU A 8 4.29 9.60 -10.48
C LEU A 8 5.68 8.98 -10.34
N PHE A 9 6.04 8.02 -11.20
CA PHE A 9 7.36 7.37 -11.18
C PHE A 9 8.48 8.36 -11.50
N ASP A 10 8.29 9.28 -12.45
CA ASP A 10 9.21 10.39 -12.68
C ASP A 10 9.42 11.23 -11.42
N SER A 11 8.34 11.53 -10.70
CA SER A 11 8.41 12.34 -9.46
C SER A 11 9.14 11.60 -8.33
N LEU A 12 8.95 10.28 -8.21
CA LEU A 12 9.57 9.46 -7.18
C LEU A 12 11.07 9.22 -7.45
N CYS A 13 11.45 9.07 -8.71
CA CYS A 13 12.82 8.73 -9.09
C CYS A 13 13.73 9.92 -9.38
N GLY A 14 13.20 11.15 -9.37
CA GLY A 14 13.99 12.36 -9.61
C GLY A 14 14.72 12.39 -10.96
N GLY A 15 14.25 11.62 -11.94
CA GLY A 15 14.85 11.49 -13.27
C GLY A 15 15.83 10.33 -13.48
N SER A 16 16.12 9.48 -12.47
CA SER A 16 16.93 8.26 -12.69
C SER A 16 16.14 7.24 -13.53
N GLU A 17 16.69 6.83 -14.67
CA GLU A 17 16.09 5.80 -15.53
C GLU A 17 16.18 4.41 -14.90
N GLU A 18 17.26 4.11 -14.18
CA GLU A 18 17.44 2.85 -13.47
C GLU A 18 16.35 2.67 -12.39
N CYS A 19 16.09 3.73 -11.61
CA CYS A 19 15.00 3.74 -10.65
C CYS A 19 13.65 3.52 -11.34
N LYS A 20 13.37 4.27 -12.42
CA LYS A 20 12.09 4.15 -13.13
C LYS A 20 11.87 2.76 -13.72
N GLN A 21 12.92 2.15 -14.26
CA GLN A 21 12.87 0.79 -14.78
C GLN A 21 12.53 -0.20 -13.66
N ALA A 22 13.18 -0.10 -12.49
CA ALA A 22 12.87 -0.93 -11.34
C ALA A 22 11.42 -0.75 -10.85
N LEU A 23 10.89 0.49 -10.86
CA LEU A 23 9.49 0.72 -10.50
C LEU A 23 8.53 0.09 -11.51
N ARG A 24 8.82 0.16 -12.81
CA ARG A 24 7.99 -0.47 -13.85
C ARG A 24 7.98 -1.98 -13.74
N GLU A 25 9.13 -2.60 -13.45
CA GLU A 25 9.23 -4.05 -13.25
C GLU A 25 8.39 -4.50 -12.05
N VAL A 26 8.51 -3.81 -10.91
CA VAL A 26 7.67 -4.11 -9.73
C VAL A 26 6.19 -3.86 -10.00
N TYR A 27 5.85 -2.77 -10.70
CA TYR A 27 4.49 -2.47 -11.09
C TYR A 27 3.88 -3.62 -11.90
N SER A 28 4.53 -4.04 -12.98
CA SER A 28 4.03 -5.09 -13.87
C SER A 28 3.96 -6.45 -13.19
N LEU A 29 4.90 -6.77 -12.30
CA LEU A 29 4.87 -7.99 -11.50
C LEU A 29 3.60 -8.05 -10.65
N PHE A 30 3.31 -7.00 -9.89
CA PHE A 30 2.15 -6.98 -8.98
C PHE A 30 0.81 -6.86 -9.73
N GLU A 31 0.77 -6.17 -10.87
CA GLU A 31 -0.41 -6.13 -11.74
C GLU A 31 -0.76 -7.55 -12.24
N GLY A 32 0.23 -8.32 -12.70
CA GLY A 32 0.03 -9.72 -13.13
C GLY A 32 -0.41 -10.65 -11.99
N VAL A 33 0.12 -10.45 -10.78
CA VAL A 33 -0.28 -11.25 -9.60
C VAL A 33 -1.77 -11.04 -9.27
N GLU A 34 -2.33 -9.87 -9.50
CA GLU A 34 -3.77 -9.61 -9.24
C GLU A 34 -4.70 -10.44 -10.13
N GLU A 35 -4.27 -10.85 -11.31
CA GLU A 35 -5.03 -11.78 -12.18
C GLU A 35 -5.03 -13.20 -11.61
N VAL A 36 -3.96 -13.60 -10.93
CA VAL A 36 -3.85 -14.91 -10.24
C VAL A 36 -4.67 -14.91 -8.96
N VAL A 37 -4.52 -13.89 -8.12
CA VAL A 37 -5.14 -13.78 -6.80
C VAL A 37 -6.65 -14.02 -6.82
N ARG A 38 -7.37 -13.55 -7.84
CA ARG A 38 -8.83 -13.71 -7.97
C ARG A 38 -9.29 -15.16 -8.21
N ARG A 39 -8.38 -16.04 -8.62
CA ARG A 39 -8.63 -17.46 -8.93
C ARG A 39 -8.26 -18.40 -7.79
N LEU A 40 -7.61 -17.88 -6.75
CA LEU A 40 -7.09 -18.69 -5.65
C LEU A 40 -8.20 -19.13 -4.69
N PRO A 41 -7.95 -20.20 -3.90
CA PRO A 41 -8.88 -20.65 -2.88
C PRO A 41 -9.15 -19.55 -1.87
N LYS A 42 -10.39 -19.51 -1.39
CA LYS A 42 -10.75 -18.58 -0.32
C LYS A 42 -10.01 -18.95 0.97
N PRO A 43 -9.43 -17.97 1.69
CA PRO A 43 -8.75 -18.23 2.94
C PRO A 43 -9.75 -18.58 4.03
N VAL A 44 -9.50 -19.70 4.72
CA VAL A 44 -10.25 -20.15 5.91
C VAL A 44 -9.43 -19.79 7.14
N LEU A 45 -10.02 -19.11 8.12
CA LEU A 45 -9.29 -18.71 9.34
C LEU A 45 -9.45 -19.75 10.46
N ARG A 46 -8.36 -20.05 11.18
CA ARG A 46 -8.38 -20.83 12.43
C ARG A 46 -8.95 -20.02 13.59
N SER A 47 -8.67 -18.72 13.61
CA SER A 47 -9.14 -17.75 14.59
C SER A 47 -9.23 -16.35 13.95
N PHE A 48 -10.01 -15.46 14.55
CA PHE A 48 -10.12 -14.04 14.14
C PHE A 48 -9.14 -13.13 14.92
N GLU A 49 -7.97 -13.67 15.27
CA GLU A 49 -6.91 -12.88 15.91
C GLU A 49 -6.10 -12.11 14.85
N GLU A 50 -5.84 -10.83 15.11
CA GLU A 50 -5.04 -9.98 14.22
C GLU A 50 -3.53 -10.25 14.44
N PRO A 51 -2.72 -10.37 13.37
CA PRO A 51 -3.09 -10.23 11.97
C PRO A 51 -3.77 -11.48 11.38
N LEU A 52 -4.90 -11.30 10.67
CA LEU A 52 -5.71 -12.40 10.14
C LEU A 52 -4.93 -13.31 9.17
N ALA A 53 -4.02 -12.73 8.37
CA ALA A 53 -3.20 -13.51 7.44
C ALA A 53 -2.26 -14.51 8.14
N GLY A 54 -1.98 -14.31 9.44
CA GLY A 54 -1.23 -15.26 10.27
C GLY A 54 -2.07 -16.45 10.74
N ASN A 55 -3.40 -16.36 10.62
CA ASN A 55 -4.35 -17.36 11.09
C ASN A 55 -5.04 -18.13 9.94
N VAL A 56 -4.56 -18.02 8.71
CA VAL A 56 -5.11 -18.75 7.55
C VAL A 56 -4.79 -20.25 7.68
N ALA A 57 -5.83 -21.06 7.87
CA ALA A 57 -5.78 -22.50 8.07
C ALA A 57 -5.30 -23.24 6.82
N ASN A 58 -5.79 -22.85 5.65
CA ASN A 58 -5.47 -23.43 4.34
C ASN A 58 -4.37 -22.64 3.62
N ARG A 59 -3.41 -22.08 4.36
CA ARG A 59 -2.29 -21.30 3.80
C ARG A 59 -1.53 -22.08 2.73
N ASP A 60 -1.19 -23.33 3.03
CA ASP A 60 -0.37 -24.17 2.13
C ASP A 60 -1.10 -24.50 0.82
N GLU A 61 -2.43 -24.60 0.86
CA GLU A 61 -3.27 -24.78 -0.32
C GLU A 61 -3.21 -23.53 -1.21
N VAL A 62 -3.44 -22.35 -0.63
CA VAL A 62 -3.36 -21.05 -1.34
C VAL A 62 -1.99 -20.85 -1.98
N VAL A 63 -0.90 -21.11 -1.24
CA VAL A 63 0.47 -20.93 -1.73
C VAL A 63 0.76 -21.87 -2.90
N ARG A 64 0.47 -23.17 -2.73
CA ARG A 64 0.71 -24.17 -3.77
C ARG A 64 -0.06 -23.87 -5.05
N GLU A 65 -1.31 -23.39 -4.96
CA GLU A 65 -2.08 -23.00 -6.14
C GLU A 65 -1.55 -21.72 -6.80
N ALA A 66 -1.06 -20.76 -6.01
CA ALA A 66 -0.43 -19.55 -6.55
C ALA A 66 0.86 -19.88 -7.32
N GLU A 67 1.71 -20.75 -6.76
CA GLU A 67 2.95 -21.22 -7.40
C GLU A 67 2.64 -22.03 -8.67
N ALA A 68 1.61 -22.89 -8.65
CA ALA A 68 1.15 -23.61 -9.84
C ALA A 68 0.64 -22.67 -10.95
N LEU A 69 0.20 -21.47 -10.59
CA LEU A 69 -0.20 -20.40 -11.51
C LEU A 69 0.94 -19.43 -11.86
N GLY A 70 2.18 -19.75 -11.48
CA GLY A 70 3.38 -19.02 -11.88
C GLY A 70 3.77 -17.85 -10.96
N VAL A 71 3.19 -17.74 -9.76
CA VAL A 71 3.64 -16.76 -8.76
C VAL A 71 4.93 -17.26 -8.11
N GLY A 72 5.96 -16.42 -8.07
CA GLY A 72 7.24 -16.74 -7.43
C GLY A 72 7.11 -16.92 -5.90
N GLU A 73 7.96 -17.79 -5.34
CA GLU A 73 7.99 -18.11 -3.90
C GLU A 73 8.15 -16.85 -3.03
N GLU A 74 8.90 -15.86 -3.52
CA GLU A 74 9.12 -14.58 -2.85
C GLU A 74 7.84 -13.76 -2.63
N LEU A 75 6.78 -14.06 -3.38
CA LEU A 75 5.47 -13.42 -3.27
C LEU A 75 4.43 -14.27 -2.53
N SER A 76 4.74 -15.50 -2.12
CA SER A 76 3.79 -16.41 -1.47
C SER A 76 3.16 -15.80 -0.21
N ASP A 77 3.95 -15.11 0.63
CA ASP A 77 3.42 -14.41 1.80
C ASP A 77 2.55 -13.19 1.43
N TYR A 78 2.91 -12.47 0.36
CA TYR A 78 2.08 -11.37 -0.16
C TYR A 78 0.73 -11.89 -0.65
N VAL A 79 0.72 -12.98 -1.42
CA VAL A 79 -0.51 -13.59 -1.95
C VAL A 79 -1.46 -13.98 -0.83
N VAL A 80 -0.97 -14.68 0.21
CA VAL A 80 -1.80 -15.07 1.36
C VAL A 80 -2.42 -13.83 2.02
N LYS A 81 -1.63 -12.77 2.23
CA LYS A 81 -2.14 -11.51 2.78
C LYS A 81 -3.18 -10.84 1.86
N ARG A 82 -2.97 -10.88 0.55
CA ARG A 82 -3.83 -10.26 -0.45
C ARG A 82 -5.18 -10.98 -0.57
N VAL A 83 -5.20 -12.31 -0.70
CA VAL A 83 -6.46 -13.08 -0.73
C VAL A 83 -7.23 -12.91 0.59
N THR A 84 -6.52 -12.84 1.72
CA THR A 84 -7.14 -12.58 3.04
C THR A 84 -7.76 -11.19 3.09
N ALA A 85 -7.13 -10.17 2.48
CA ALA A 85 -7.69 -8.84 2.42
C ALA A 85 -8.93 -8.75 1.51
N LEU A 86 -8.98 -9.54 0.44
CA LEU A 86 -10.17 -9.60 -0.42
C LEU A 86 -11.36 -10.22 0.30
N GLU A 87 -11.16 -11.31 1.04
CA GLU A 87 -12.25 -12.00 1.75
C GLU A 87 -12.67 -11.28 3.05
N PHE A 88 -11.70 -10.71 3.78
CA PHE A 88 -11.92 -10.12 5.12
C PHE A 88 -11.70 -8.61 5.18
N GLY A 89 -11.74 -7.92 4.03
CA GLY A 89 -11.50 -6.47 3.91
C GLY A 89 -12.48 -5.59 4.68
N TRP A 90 -13.59 -6.15 5.16
CA TRP A 90 -14.63 -5.50 5.94
C TRP A 90 -14.35 -5.46 7.45
N VAL A 91 -13.34 -6.20 7.94
CA VAL A 91 -12.98 -6.23 9.36
C VAL A 91 -12.42 -4.87 9.79
N LYS A 92 -12.94 -4.30 10.88
CA LYS A 92 -12.43 -3.05 11.46
C LYS A 92 -11.20 -3.33 12.33
N PRO A 93 -10.14 -2.51 12.25
CA PRO A 93 -8.92 -2.75 13.00
C PRO A 93 -9.09 -2.42 14.48
N ARG A 94 -8.43 -3.17 15.36
CA ARG A 94 -8.34 -2.85 16.80
C ARG A 94 -7.34 -1.74 17.12
N GLY A 95 -6.47 -1.38 16.17
CA GLY A 95 -5.44 -0.36 16.35
C GLY A 95 -4.94 0.24 15.05
N LEU A 96 -3.72 0.80 15.08
CA LEU A 96 -3.13 1.48 13.93
C LEU A 96 -2.67 0.51 12.83
N LYS A 97 -2.25 -0.69 13.19
CA LYS A 97 -1.82 -1.70 12.22
C LYS A 97 -3.02 -2.21 11.41
N CYS A 98 -2.76 -2.70 10.21
CA CYS A 98 -3.77 -3.34 9.40
C CYS A 98 -4.19 -4.67 10.04
N PRO A 99 -5.49 -4.97 10.15
CA PRO A 99 -5.97 -6.16 10.83
C PRO A 99 -5.67 -7.43 10.03
N VAL A 100 -5.48 -7.30 8.71
CA VAL A 100 -5.16 -8.41 7.81
C VAL A 100 -3.67 -8.74 7.82
N CYS A 101 -2.84 -7.76 7.44
CA CYS A 101 -1.42 -7.95 7.14
C CYS A 101 -0.50 -7.65 8.34
N GLY A 102 -1.01 -6.98 9.38
CA GLY A 102 -0.24 -6.51 10.53
C GLY A 102 0.69 -5.31 10.25
N GLN A 103 0.78 -4.87 9.00
CA GLN A 103 1.63 -3.74 8.62
C GLN A 103 0.92 -2.40 8.82
N ALA A 104 1.70 -1.35 9.06
CA ALA A 104 1.20 0.03 8.95
C ALA A 104 0.88 0.33 7.48
N PRO A 105 -0.25 0.99 7.18
CA PRO A 105 -0.51 1.54 5.86
C PRO A 105 0.62 2.44 5.38
N SER A 106 0.96 2.39 4.08
CA SER A 106 2.03 3.22 3.49
C SER A 106 1.54 4.05 2.29
N LEU A 107 0.26 3.94 1.97
CA LEU A 107 -0.39 4.67 0.89
C LEU A 107 -1.71 5.23 1.42
N VAL A 108 -2.00 6.47 1.07
CA VAL A 108 -3.26 7.15 1.34
C VAL A 108 -3.85 7.54 -0.01
N LEU A 109 -5.10 7.16 -0.23
CA LEU A 109 -5.85 7.44 -1.44
C LEU A 109 -6.84 8.57 -1.16
N LEU A 110 -6.80 9.61 -1.98
CA LEU A 110 -7.77 10.70 -1.95
C LEU A 110 -8.89 10.41 -2.95
N GLU A 111 -10.10 10.33 -2.44
CA GLU A 111 -11.33 10.12 -3.20
C GLU A 111 -12.17 11.39 -3.15
N GLU A 112 -12.71 11.79 -4.29
CA GLU A 112 -13.69 12.88 -4.36
C GLU A 112 -15.10 12.31 -4.14
N GLU A 113 -15.80 12.85 -3.16
CA GLU A 113 -17.20 12.52 -2.89
C GLU A 113 -18.08 13.46 -3.72
N PRO A 114 -19.00 12.93 -4.56
CA PRO A 114 -19.94 13.76 -5.29
C PRO A 114 -20.82 14.51 -4.29
N SER A 115 -20.70 15.83 -4.23
CA SER A 115 -21.46 16.68 -3.33
C SER A 115 -22.09 17.84 -4.10
N VAL A 116 -23.33 18.19 -3.74
CA VAL A 116 -24.02 19.37 -4.27
C VAL A 116 -23.42 20.58 -3.56
N GLY A 117 -22.40 21.21 -4.17
CA GLY A 117 -21.68 22.35 -3.60
C GLY A 117 -20.17 22.15 -3.63
N PHE A 118 -19.52 22.25 -2.47
CA PHE A 118 -18.07 22.09 -2.36
C PHE A 118 -17.67 20.61 -2.43
N ALA A 119 -16.74 20.28 -3.33
CA ALA A 119 -16.16 18.94 -3.43
C ALA A 119 -15.59 18.52 -2.07
N LYS A 120 -16.13 17.43 -1.52
CA LYS A 120 -15.63 16.85 -0.27
C LYS A 120 -14.63 15.74 -0.61
N GLN A 121 -13.45 15.79 -0.03
CA GLN A 121 -12.44 14.75 -0.20
C GLN A 121 -12.43 13.82 1.01
N ARG A 122 -12.45 12.51 0.75
CA ARG A 122 -12.22 11.47 1.75
C ARG A 122 -10.83 10.89 1.55
N ALA A 123 -10.17 10.55 2.65
CA ALA A 123 -8.88 9.90 2.61
C ALA A 123 -9.04 8.46 3.12
N LYS A 124 -8.50 7.50 2.35
CA LYS A 124 -8.42 6.10 2.76
C LYS A 124 -6.98 5.66 2.88
N ALA A 125 -6.61 5.08 4.01
CA ALA A 125 -5.31 4.44 4.18
C ALA A 125 -5.37 3.02 3.62
N ARG A 126 -4.38 2.65 2.80
CA ARG A 126 -4.23 1.34 2.16
C ARG A 126 -3.00 0.60 2.71
N CYS A 127 -3.14 -0.66 3.17
CA CYS A 127 -2.01 -1.59 3.42
C CYS A 127 -1.56 -2.20 2.08
N ILE A 128 -0.31 -2.65 1.97
CA ILE A 128 0.18 -3.36 0.78
C ILE A 128 -0.65 -4.61 0.43
N CYS A 129 -1.36 -5.23 1.37
CA CYS A 129 -2.33 -6.29 1.04
C CYS A 129 -3.61 -5.78 0.35
N GLY A 130 -3.72 -4.46 0.15
CA GLY A 130 -4.86 -3.74 -0.40
C GLY A 130 -6.06 -3.62 0.52
N TYR A 131 -5.92 -3.95 1.81
CA TYR A 131 -6.90 -3.55 2.84
C TYR A 131 -6.96 -2.02 2.92
N GLU A 132 -8.16 -1.45 2.87
CA GLU A 132 -8.41 -0.01 2.96
C GLU A 132 -9.28 0.33 4.17
N ARG A 133 -9.04 1.51 4.75
CA ARG A 133 -9.91 2.08 5.79
C ARG A 133 -9.95 3.59 5.71
N GLU A 134 -11.02 4.19 6.23
CA GLU A 134 -11.08 5.64 6.43
C GLU A 134 -9.87 6.13 7.24
N PHE A 135 -9.36 7.30 6.86
CA PHE A 135 -8.13 7.83 7.40
C PHE A 135 -8.25 9.32 7.67
N GLU A 136 -7.81 9.72 8.86
CA GLU A 136 -7.67 11.12 9.21
C GLU A 136 -6.32 11.64 8.70
N ARG A 137 -6.37 12.64 7.81
CA ARG A 137 -5.16 13.26 7.25
C ARG A 137 -4.33 13.91 8.35
N PHE A 138 -3.01 13.92 8.16
CA PHE A 138 -2.04 14.36 9.16
C PHE A 138 -2.03 13.53 10.45
N THR A 139 -2.34 12.24 10.37
CA THR A 139 -2.13 11.27 11.44
C THR A 139 -1.15 10.20 10.98
N CYS A 140 -0.14 9.87 11.78
CA CYS A 140 0.86 8.89 11.39
C CYS A 140 0.24 7.48 11.47
N PRO A 141 0.19 6.69 10.37
CA PRO A 141 -0.41 5.37 10.40
C PRO A 141 0.42 4.33 11.18
N SER A 142 1.65 4.67 11.60
CA SER A 142 2.54 3.81 12.37
C SER A 142 2.47 4.10 13.88
N CYS A 143 2.68 5.34 14.30
CA CYS A 143 2.73 5.71 15.73
C CYS A 143 1.53 6.53 16.24
N GLY A 144 0.61 6.96 15.36
CA GLY A 144 -0.60 7.68 15.74
C GLY A 144 -0.41 9.17 16.05
N SER A 145 0.80 9.71 15.92
CA SER A 145 1.04 11.15 16.08
C SER A 145 0.22 11.95 15.06
N ALA A 146 -0.59 12.91 15.54
CA ALA A 146 -1.52 13.69 14.73
C ALA A 146 -1.17 15.19 14.72
N GLY A 147 -1.47 15.88 13.63
CA GLY A 147 -1.22 17.32 13.46
C GLY A 147 -0.17 17.62 12.40
N ARG A 148 -0.39 18.69 11.62
CA ARG A 148 0.46 19.07 10.47
C ARG A 148 1.92 19.29 10.85
N GLN A 149 2.15 19.86 12.03
CA GLN A 149 3.48 20.16 12.58
C GLN A 149 4.34 18.92 12.82
N ASN A 150 3.72 17.74 12.93
CA ASN A 150 4.41 16.47 13.17
C ASN A 150 4.94 15.83 11.88
N PHE A 151 4.80 16.49 10.73
CA PHE A 151 5.22 15.96 9.44
C PHE A 151 6.15 16.90 8.69
N GLU A 152 7.09 16.31 7.96
CA GLU A 152 7.68 16.93 6.79
C GLU A 152 6.89 16.45 5.57
N VAL A 153 6.55 17.37 4.66
CA VAL A 153 5.68 17.08 3.51
C VAL A 153 6.34 17.56 2.23
N TYR A 154 6.61 16.64 1.32
CA TYR A 154 7.13 16.92 -0.02
C TYR A 154 6.01 16.73 -1.04
N VAL A 155 5.78 17.73 -1.89
CA VAL A 155 4.65 17.74 -2.83
C VAL A 155 5.17 17.70 -4.26
N SER A 156 4.74 16.70 -5.03
CA SER A 156 4.93 16.71 -6.48
C SER A 156 3.95 17.70 -7.11
N ARG A 157 4.49 18.70 -7.82
CA ARG A 157 3.67 19.66 -8.57
C ARG A 157 2.98 19.05 -9.78
N ARG A 158 3.47 17.91 -10.29
CA ARG A 158 2.93 17.25 -11.49
C ARG A 158 1.77 16.32 -11.17
N THR A 159 1.91 15.51 -10.12
CA THR A 159 0.92 14.47 -9.77
C THR A 159 0.07 14.83 -8.57
N HIS A 160 0.37 15.94 -7.89
CA HIS A 160 -0.21 16.30 -6.58
C HIS A 160 0.02 15.24 -5.49
N ALA A 161 0.89 14.25 -5.73
CA ALA A 161 1.31 13.28 -4.74
C ALA A 161 2.07 13.98 -3.61
N LYS A 162 1.83 13.55 -2.37
CA LYS A 162 2.50 14.08 -1.19
C LYS A 162 3.20 12.98 -0.41
N LEU A 163 4.51 13.12 -0.19
CA LEU A 163 5.27 12.27 0.71
C LEU A 163 5.23 12.87 2.10
N PHE A 164 4.67 12.13 3.04
CA PHE A 164 4.66 12.48 4.46
C PHE A 164 5.76 11.71 5.16
N VAL A 165 6.58 12.41 5.93
CA VAL A 165 7.56 11.82 6.86
C VAL A 165 7.18 12.24 8.27
N CYS A 166 6.91 11.27 9.14
CA CYS A 166 6.62 11.57 10.54
C CYS A 166 7.89 11.98 11.28
N ARG A 167 7.89 13.18 11.89
CA ARG A 167 9.02 13.67 12.70
C ARG A 167 9.24 12.87 13.98
N ASN A 168 8.20 12.19 14.47
CA ASN A 168 8.24 11.49 15.76
C ASN A 168 8.78 10.06 15.64
N CYS A 169 8.57 9.37 14.52
CA CYS A 169 8.98 7.97 14.35
C CYS A 169 9.68 7.67 13.03
N GLY A 170 9.91 8.67 12.19
CA GLY A 170 10.55 8.54 10.87
C GLY A 170 9.67 7.90 9.79
N TYR A 171 8.55 7.27 10.15
CA TYR A 171 7.72 6.53 9.21
C TYR A 171 7.22 7.40 8.06
N ALA A 172 7.44 6.92 6.84
CA ALA A 172 7.07 7.60 5.61
C ALA A 172 5.89 6.91 4.90
N PHE A 173 4.98 7.70 4.34
CA PHE A 173 3.87 7.22 3.52
C PHE A 173 3.51 8.24 2.43
N LEU A 174 2.92 7.75 1.34
CA LEU A 174 2.52 8.60 0.21
C LEU A 174 1.01 8.85 0.22
N GLU A 175 0.57 10.04 -0.13
CA GLU A 175 -0.82 10.40 -0.45
C GLU A 175 -0.93 10.67 -1.95
N ILE A 176 -1.87 10.01 -2.64
CA ILE A 176 -2.13 10.19 -4.09
C ILE A 176 -3.64 10.29 -4.36
N PRO A 177 -4.08 10.94 -5.46
CA PRO A 177 -5.45 10.82 -5.93
C PRO A 177 -5.77 9.37 -6.34
N ARG A 178 -6.98 8.89 -6.03
CA ARG A 178 -7.46 7.57 -6.48
C ARG A 178 -7.97 7.60 -7.92
N ASN A 179 -8.58 8.72 -8.31
CA ASN A 179 -9.46 8.82 -9.47
C ASN A 179 -8.80 8.24 -10.74
N GLY A 180 -9.44 7.23 -11.33
CA GLY A 180 -9.03 6.63 -12.60
C GLY A 180 -8.06 5.45 -12.52
N LEU A 181 -7.74 4.94 -11.32
CA LEU A 181 -6.93 3.72 -11.15
C LEU A 181 -7.82 2.52 -10.77
N SER A 182 -7.67 1.42 -11.50
CA SER A 182 -8.22 0.10 -11.17
C SER A 182 -7.52 -0.52 -9.94
N GLU A 183 -8.11 -1.55 -9.35
CA GLU A 183 -7.49 -2.25 -8.21
C GLU A 183 -6.12 -2.87 -8.54
N SER A 184 -5.94 -3.37 -9.77
CA SER A 184 -4.66 -3.94 -10.21
C SER A 184 -3.60 -2.85 -10.39
N GLU A 185 -3.97 -1.72 -11.01
CA GLU A 185 -3.09 -0.55 -11.12
C GLU A 185 -2.70 -0.02 -9.72
N LEU A 186 -3.66 0.10 -8.81
CA LEU A 186 -3.40 0.54 -7.42
C LEU A 186 -2.43 -0.38 -6.71
N GLN A 187 -2.54 -1.69 -6.91
CA GLN A 187 -1.67 -2.66 -6.29
C GLN A 187 -0.23 -2.58 -6.84
N GLY A 188 -0.07 -2.47 -8.17
CA GLY A 188 1.22 -2.26 -8.81
C GLY A 188 1.90 -0.94 -8.38
N VAL A 189 1.12 0.15 -8.34
CA VAL A 189 1.59 1.46 -7.84
C VAL A 189 2.02 1.36 -6.39
N HIS A 190 1.23 0.71 -5.54
CA HIS A 190 1.54 0.57 -4.11
C HIS A 190 2.82 -0.24 -3.87
N ALA A 191 3.01 -1.34 -4.59
CA ALA A 191 4.24 -2.12 -4.53
C ALA A 191 5.47 -1.30 -4.94
N SER A 192 5.35 -0.52 -6.01
CA SER A 192 6.40 0.38 -6.51
C SER A 192 6.75 1.47 -5.48
N ILE A 193 5.73 2.11 -4.89
CA ILE A 193 5.92 3.09 -3.80
C ILE A 193 6.65 2.43 -2.61
N ARG A 194 6.29 1.19 -2.27
CA ARG A 194 6.93 0.47 -1.16
C ARG A 194 8.41 0.18 -1.40
N LEU A 195 8.82 -0.06 -2.65
CA LEU A 195 10.23 -0.20 -3.01
C LEU A 195 11.00 1.09 -2.70
N VAL A 196 10.46 2.25 -3.12
CA VAL A 196 11.10 3.56 -2.88
C VAL A 196 11.17 3.90 -1.39
N LEU A 197 10.07 3.71 -0.66
CA LEU A 197 10.02 4.05 0.77
C LEU A 197 11.01 3.21 1.60
N LYS A 198 11.17 1.92 1.30
CA LYS A 198 12.15 1.06 1.98
C LYS A 198 13.60 1.48 1.70
N ALA A 199 13.92 1.88 0.47
CA ALA A 199 15.26 2.37 0.12
C ALA A 199 15.62 3.67 0.87
N GLY A 200 14.61 4.49 1.21
CA GLY A 200 14.78 5.72 2.00
C GLY A 200 15.02 5.50 3.50
N ASP A 201 14.58 4.38 4.08
CA ASP A 201 14.81 4.06 5.49
C ASP A 201 16.27 3.66 5.76
N THR A 202 16.95 3.05 4.79
CA THR A 202 18.36 2.64 4.90
C THR A 202 19.36 3.80 4.91
N THR A 203 18.98 5.01 4.47
CA THR A 203 19.86 6.19 4.48
C THR A 203 19.72 7.04 5.74
N ARG A 204 18.76 6.74 6.62
CA ARG A 204 18.47 7.52 7.84
C ARG A 204 18.89 6.83 9.15
N THR A 205 19.57 5.68 9.08
CA THR A 205 20.08 4.96 10.26
C THR A 205 21.43 5.46 10.79
N HIS A 206 21.87 6.67 10.43
CA HIS A 206 23.03 7.32 11.06
C HIS A 206 22.69 8.70 11.62
N ALA A 207 22.30 8.73 12.88
CA ALA A 207 22.74 9.71 13.86
C ALA A 207 22.58 9.11 15.28
N PRO A 208 23.66 8.61 15.90
CA PRO A 208 23.69 8.48 17.35
C PRO A 208 23.96 9.87 17.96
N GLU A 209 23.17 10.28 18.95
CA GLU A 209 23.65 11.18 20.01
C GLU A 209 24.42 10.36 21.05
#